data_AF-E4XZ03-F1
#
_entry.id   AF-E4XZ03-F1
#
_cell.length_a   1.000
_cell.length_b   1.000
_cell.length_c   1.000
_cell.angle_alpha   90.00
_cell.angle_beta   90.00
_cell.angle_gamma   90.00
#
_symmetry.space_group_name_H-M   'P 1'
#
loop_
_entity.id
_entity.type
_entity.pdbx_description
1 polymer ?
#
loop_
_entity_poly.entity_id
_entity_poly.type
_entity_poly.pdbx_seq_one_letter_code
_entity_poly.pdbx_strand_id
1 'polypeptide(L)'
;MKFGQELASKLTSEWRGKYVDYNALKAVITRLQEESGQNEIKFRIMKSMISADYIEREKEKLSETFFELQEIEETKVNLFFNEKISYAHCHLADISRNCEEINMHKKKEQKRLKEAICEFYLFVKKLQAFQELNFTAFRKINKKHDKIMNSQEQHKFVC
;
A
#
# COMPACT_ATOMS: atom_id res chain seq x y z
N MET A 1 16.37 -4.77 6.71
CA MET A 1 15.44 -3.61 6.72
C MET A 1 14.24 -3.92 7.61
N LYS A 2 13.97 -3.08 8.62
CA LYS A 2 12.89 -3.25 9.62
C LYS A 2 11.51 -2.72 9.19
N PHE A 3 11.38 -2.19 7.96
CA PHE A 3 10.16 -1.50 7.51
C PHE A 3 8.90 -2.38 7.58
N GLY A 4 8.96 -3.67 7.29
CA GLY A 4 7.78 -4.56 7.41
C GLY A 4 7.25 -4.66 8.85
N GLN A 5 8.15 -4.65 9.84
CA GLN A 5 7.77 -4.64 11.27
C GLN A 5 7.24 -3.26 11.69
N GLU A 6 7.87 -2.19 11.19
CA GLU A 6 7.43 -0.81 11.43
C GLU A 6 6.03 -0.56 10.85
N LEU A 7 5.78 -1.02 9.62
CA LEU A 7 4.47 -0.95 8.96
C LEU A 7 3.42 -1.65 9.82
N ALA A 8 3.67 -2.91 10.22
CA ALA A 8 2.76 -3.69 11.06
C ALA A 8 2.41 -3.02 12.40
N SER A 9 3.37 -2.31 13.01
CA SER A 9 3.16 -1.59 14.27
C SER A 9 2.28 -0.33 14.14
N LYS A 10 2.25 0.28 12.94
CA LYS A 10 1.53 1.54 12.66
C LYS A 10 0.13 1.32 12.07
N LEU A 11 -0.25 0.07 11.78
CA LEU A 11 -1.54 -0.23 11.16
C LEU A 11 -2.70 0.06 12.11
N THR A 12 -3.72 0.74 11.59
CA THR A 12 -5.03 0.80 12.23
C THR A 12 -5.59 -0.61 12.36
N SER A 13 -5.87 -1.05 13.59
CA SER A 13 -6.33 -2.41 13.91
C SER A 13 -7.55 -2.84 13.10
N GLU A 14 -8.53 -1.95 12.99
CA GLU A 14 -9.80 -2.14 12.27
C GLU A 14 -9.60 -2.39 10.76
N TRP A 15 -8.51 -1.89 10.17
CA TRP A 15 -8.29 -1.91 8.72
C TRP A 15 -7.11 -2.78 8.31
N ARG A 16 -6.54 -3.57 9.23
CA ARG A 16 -5.29 -4.33 9.01
C ARG A 16 -5.31 -5.16 7.72
N GLY A 17 -6.42 -5.81 7.40
CA GLY A 17 -6.57 -6.63 6.18
C GLY A 17 -6.75 -5.85 4.88
N LYS A 18 -6.83 -4.52 4.94
CA LYS A 18 -7.01 -3.63 3.77
C LYS A 18 -5.72 -2.95 3.34
N TYR A 19 -4.68 -2.99 4.17
CA TYR A 19 -3.34 -2.52 3.80
C TYR A 19 -2.66 -3.46 2.81
N VAL A 20 -1.65 -2.94 2.13
CA VAL A 20 -0.77 -3.73 1.27
C VAL A 20 -0.05 -4.83 2.06
N ASP A 21 -0.06 -6.05 1.53
CA ASP A 21 0.76 -7.15 2.03
C ASP A 21 2.21 -6.97 1.54
N TYR A 22 2.91 -6.09 2.24
CA TYR A 22 4.31 -5.81 1.98
C TYR A 22 5.20 -7.06 2.09
N ASN A 23 4.82 -8.04 2.92
CA ASN A 23 5.62 -9.25 3.11
C ASN A 23 5.45 -10.22 1.95
N ALA A 24 4.23 -10.37 1.41
CA ALA A 24 3.99 -11.17 0.21
C ALA A 24 4.78 -10.62 -0.99
N LEU A 25 4.67 -9.31 -1.28
CA LEU A 25 5.43 -8.68 -2.36
C LEU A 25 6.95 -8.81 -2.13
N LYS A 26 7.40 -8.64 -0.89
CA LYS A 26 8.80 -8.82 -0.53
C LYS A 26 9.26 -10.27 -0.70
N ALA A 27 8.41 -11.27 -0.48
CA ALA A 27 8.76 -12.67 -0.66
C ALA A 27 9.05 -12.98 -2.13
N VAL A 28 8.24 -12.47 -3.06
CA VAL A 28 8.49 -12.57 -4.51
C VAL A 28 9.87 -11.97 -4.87
N ILE A 29 10.14 -10.77 -4.37
CA ILE A 29 11.43 -10.11 -4.56
C ILE A 29 12.60 -10.88 -3.90
N THR A 30 12.36 -11.55 -2.78
CA THR A 30 13.43 -12.26 -2.07
C THR A 30 13.76 -13.58 -2.77
N ARG A 31 12.77 -14.28 -3.34
CA ARG A 31 13.00 -15.44 -4.22
C ARG A 31 13.92 -15.07 -5.38
N LEU A 32 13.71 -13.89 -5.99
CA LEU A 32 14.62 -13.32 -7.00
C LEU A 32 16.06 -13.17 -6.49
N GLN A 33 16.25 -12.66 -5.27
CA GLN A 33 17.57 -12.49 -4.68
C GLN A 33 18.24 -13.83 -4.35
N GLU A 34 17.48 -14.84 -3.95
CA GLU A 34 18.02 -16.16 -3.62
C GLU A 34 18.41 -16.95 -4.87
N GLU A 35 17.59 -16.90 -5.93
CA GLU A 35 17.87 -17.52 -7.23
C GLU A 35 19.07 -16.88 -7.93
N SER A 36 19.27 -15.57 -7.76
CA SER A 36 20.43 -14.84 -8.28
C SER A 36 21.67 -14.90 -7.37
N GLY A 37 21.48 -14.95 -6.04
CA GLY A 37 22.55 -14.83 -5.03
C GLY A 37 23.14 -16.15 -4.52
N GLN A 38 22.40 -17.25 -4.47
CA GLN A 38 22.96 -18.57 -4.09
C GLN A 38 23.85 -19.19 -5.17
N ASN A 39 23.90 -18.57 -6.35
CA ASN A 39 24.56 -19.11 -7.50
C ASN A 39 25.70 -18.21 -7.99
N GLU A 40 26.41 -17.39 -7.21
CA GLU A 40 27.49 -16.58 -7.83
C GLU A 40 28.55 -17.47 -8.56
N ILE A 41 28.76 -18.71 -8.10
CA ILE A 41 29.54 -19.74 -8.78
C ILE A 41 28.68 -20.58 -9.76
N LYS A 42 27.52 -21.10 -9.32
CA LYS A 42 26.65 -21.95 -10.15
C LYS A 42 26.01 -21.19 -11.33
N PHE A 43 25.72 -19.90 -11.17
CA PHE A 43 25.21 -18.92 -12.14
C PHE A 43 26.33 -18.46 -13.04
N ARG A 44 27.59 -18.34 -12.60
CA ARG A 44 28.71 -18.16 -13.53
C ARG A 44 28.89 -19.37 -14.43
N ILE A 45 28.77 -20.58 -13.88
CA ILE A 45 28.79 -21.84 -14.63
C ILE A 45 27.55 -21.96 -15.52
N MET A 46 26.36 -21.66 -15.00
CA MET A 46 25.09 -21.74 -15.72
C MET A 46 24.98 -20.66 -16.81
N LYS A 47 25.42 -19.43 -16.56
CA LYS A 47 25.54 -18.35 -17.55
C LYS A 47 26.59 -18.65 -18.62
N SER A 48 27.53 -19.56 -18.35
CA SER A 48 28.44 -20.11 -19.35
C SER A 48 27.89 -21.33 -20.10
N MET A 49 26.77 -21.92 -19.63
CA MET A 49 26.18 -23.16 -20.17
C MET A 49 24.74 -22.99 -20.71
N ILE A 50 24.05 -21.90 -20.39
CA ILE A 50 22.69 -21.57 -20.80
C ILE A 50 22.72 -20.25 -21.59
N SER A 51 21.94 -20.17 -22.68
CA SER A 51 21.86 -18.95 -23.50
C SER A 51 21.36 -17.76 -22.68
N ALA A 52 21.91 -16.58 -22.96
CA ALA A 52 21.51 -15.33 -22.31
C ALA A 52 19.97 -15.12 -22.37
N ASP A 53 19.34 -15.52 -23.48
CA ASP A 53 17.89 -15.45 -23.71
C ASP A 53 17.05 -16.24 -22.70
N TYR A 54 17.56 -17.33 -22.11
CA TYR A 54 16.81 -18.07 -21.08
C TYR A 54 16.78 -17.31 -19.75
N ILE A 55 17.89 -16.69 -19.38
CA ILE A 55 18.00 -15.90 -18.14
C ILE A 55 17.10 -14.65 -18.23
N GLU A 56 17.04 -14.03 -19.40
CA GLU A 56 16.19 -12.87 -19.66
C GLU A 56 14.70 -13.21 -19.58
N ARG A 57 14.27 -14.31 -20.21
CA ARG A 57 12.87 -14.78 -20.14
C ARG A 57 12.42 -15.12 -18.72
N GLU A 58 13.26 -15.73 -17.91
CA GLU A 58 12.90 -16.02 -16.51
C GLU A 58 12.79 -14.73 -15.67
N LYS A 59 13.68 -13.77 -15.89
CA LYS A 59 13.57 -12.44 -15.26
C LYS A 59 12.27 -11.72 -15.64
N GLU A 60 11.87 -11.81 -16.91
CA GLU A 60 10.65 -11.19 -17.43
C GLU A 60 9.39 -11.77 -16.78
N LYS A 61 9.24 -13.11 -16.77
CA LYS A 61 8.10 -13.79 -16.09
C LYS A 61 7.98 -13.46 -14.61
N LEU A 62 9.12 -13.31 -13.93
CA LEU A 62 9.14 -12.96 -12.52
C LEU A 62 8.76 -11.49 -12.29
N SER A 63 9.18 -10.59 -13.19
CA SER A 63 8.74 -9.19 -13.17
C SER A 63 7.24 -9.10 -13.39
N GLU A 64 6.71 -9.87 -14.33
CA GLU A 64 5.26 -9.99 -14.60
C GLU A 64 4.51 -10.47 -13.35
N THR A 65 4.96 -11.56 -12.72
CA THR A 65 4.37 -12.08 -11.48
C THR A 65 4.38 -11.04 -10.34
N PHE A 66 5.45 -10.24 -10.25
CA PHE A 66 5.54 -9.15 -9.26
C PHE A 66 4.50 -8.06 -9.53
N PHE A 67 4.39 -7.60 -10.78
CA PHE A 67 3.45 -6.54 -11.14
C PHE A 67 1.99 -6.98 -11.06
N GLU A 68 1.66 -8.22 -11.40
CA GLU A 68 0.32 -8.79 -11.20
C GLU A 68 -0.10 -8.74 -9.72
N LEU A 69 0.79 -9.20 -8.82
CA LEU A 69 0.53 -9.14 -7.38
C LEU A 69 0.44 -7.71 -6.86
N GLN A 70 1.27 -6.82 -7.39
CA GLN A 70 1.23 -5.41 -7.03
C GLN A 70 -0.10 -4.77 -7.46
N GLU A 71 -0.57 -5.02 -8.67
CA GLU A 71 -1.84 -4.50 -9.19
C GLU A 71 -3.05 -5.01 -8.38
N ILE A 72 -3.05 -6.28 -7.98
CA ILE A 72 -4.07 -6.85 -7.08
C ILE A 72 -4.08 -6.09 -5.74
N GLU A 73 -2.91 -5.87 -5.15
CA GLU A 73 -2.77 -5.18 -3.88
C GLU A 73 -3.18 -3.70 -3.97
N GLU A 74 -2.85 -3.03 -5.06
CA GLU A 74 -3.26 -1.65 -5.31
C GLU A 74 -4.75 -1.52 -5.51
N THR A 75 -5.34 -2.42 -6.31
CA THR A 75 -6.79 -2.47 -6.52
C THR A 75 -7.51 -2.63 -5.19
N LYS A 76 -7.03 -3.55 -4.33
CA LYS A 76 -7.57 -3.74 -2.98
C LYS A 76 -7.51 -2.47 -2.13
N VAL A 77 -6.35 -1.81 -2.10
CA VAL A 77 -6.13 -0.57 -1.32
C VAL A 77 -7.01 0.56 -1.85
N ASN A 78 -7.07 0.74 -3.16
CA ASN A 78 -7.84 1.80 -3.82
C ASN A 78 -9.35 1.61 -3.66
N LEU A 79 -9.85 0.39 -3.82
CA LEU A 79 -11.27 0.09 -3.58
C LEU A 79 -11.68 0.47 -2.15
N PHE A 80 -10.89 0.07 -1.16
CA PHE A 80 -11.16 0.43 0.23
C PHE A 80 -11.05 1.94 0.47
N PHE A 81 -10.01 2.59 -0.05
CA PHE A 81 -9.81 4.03 0.14
C PHE A 81 -10.96 4.83 -0.48
N ASN A 82 -11.36 4.52 -1.71
CA ASN A 82 -12.44 5.20 -2.41
C ASN A 82 -13.80 5.00 -1.72
N GLU A 83 -14.07 3.79 -1.21
CA GLU A 83 -15.24 3.54 -0.37
C GLU A 83 -15.24 4.46 0.87
N LYS A 84 -14.10 4.57 1.56
CA LYS A 84 -13.99 5.40 2.78
C LYS A 84 -13.98 6.90 2.52
N ILE A 85 -13.43 7.36 1.40
CA ILE A 85 -13.53 8.75 0.95
C ILE A 85 -14.98 9.10 0.63
N SER A 86 -15.68 8.23 -0.09
CA SER A 86 -17.11 8.42 -0.41
C SER A 86 -17.94 8.50 0.88
N TYR A 87 -17.70 7.58 1.82
CA TYR A 87 -18.29 7.64 3.15
C TYR A 87 -17.98 8.97 3.88
N ALA A 88 -16.72 9.43 3.86
CA ALA A 88 -16.35 10.69 4.50
C ALA A 88 -17.09 11.89 3.90
N HIS A 89 -17.26 11.92 2.58
CA HIS A 89 -18.02 12.96 1.90
C HIS A 89 -19.49 12.97 2.32
N CYS A 90 -20.15 11.80 2.31
CA CYS A 90 -21.53 11.67 2.78
C CYS A 90 -21.67 12.10 4.26
N HIS A 91 -20.79 11.61 5.12
CA HIS A 91 -20.80 11.91 6.55
C HIS A 91 -20.58 13.40 6.83
N LEU A 92 -19.69 14.06 6.07
CA LEU A 92 -19.47 15.50 6.18
C LEU A 92 -20.70 16.30 5.75
N ALA A 93 -21.40 15.87 4.70
CA ALA A 93 -22.64 16.50 4.27
C ALA A 93 -23.72 16.38 5.36
N ASP A 94 -23.83 15.20 5.99
CA ASP A 94 -24.75 14.97 7.11
C ASP A 94 -24.41 15.85 8.33
N ILE A 95 -23.13 15.93 8.72
CA ILE A 95 -22.69 16.83 9.80
C ILE A 95 -23.00 18.29 9.45
N SER A 96 -22.73 18.71 8.21
CA SER A 96 -22.99 20.09 7.76
C SER A 96 -24.47 20.44 7.84
N ARG A 97 -25.35 19.54 7.38
CA ARG A 97 -26.80 19.72 7.51
C ARG A 97 -27.24 19.77 8.97
N ASN A 98 -26.73 18.88 9.81
CA ASN A 98 -27.03 18.89 11.24
C ASN A 98 -26.54 20.16 11.93
N CYS A 99 -25.43 20.77 11.49
CA CYS A 99 -24.99 22.07 11.99
C CYS A 99 -26.01 23.17 11.73
N GLU A 100 -26.62 23.19 10.53
CA GLU A 100 -27.61 24.20 10.13
C GLU A 100 -28.92 24.07 10.91
N GLU A 101 -29.32 22.84 11.25
CA GLU A 101 -30.60 22.54 11.92
C GLU A 101 -30.54 22.59 13.46
N ILE A 102 -29.34 22.61 14.07
CA ILE A 102 -29.20 22.48 15.54
C ILE A 102 -29.56 23.76 16.29
N ASN A 103 -30.27 23.60 17.43
CA ASN A 103 -30.51 24.69 18.36
C ASN A 103 -29.29 24.91 19.27
N MET A 104 -28.50 25.92 18.92
CA MET A 104 -27.31 26.34 19.66
C MET A 104 -27.56 26.82 21.10
N HIS A 105 -28.80 26.99 21.56
CA HIS A 105 -29.06 27.31 22.97
C HIS A 105 -29.14 26.08 23.87
N LYS A 106 -29.24 24.87 23.30
CA LYS A 106 -29.29 23.62 24.07
C LYS A 106 -27.90 22.98 24.18
N LYS A 107 -27.33 22.99 25.40
CA LYS A 107 -26.03 22.37 25.70
C LYS A 107 -25.92 20.90 25.26
N LYS A 108 -27.02 20.13 25.32
CA LYS A 108 -27.05 18.73 24.89
C LYS A 108 -26.84 18.59 23.37
N GLU A 109 -27.46 19.45 22.56
CA GLU A 109 -27.32 19.43 21.11
C GLU A 109 -25.93 19.91 20.68
N GLN A 110 -25.42 20.96 21.31
CA GLN A 110 -24.02 21.40 21.12
C GLN A 110 -23.01 20.28 21.42
N LYS A 111 -23.20 19.55 22.51
CA LYS A 111 -22.31 18.44 22.90
C LYS A 111 -22.30 17.35 21.83
N ARG A 112 -23.49 16.92 21.37
CA ARG A 112 -23.62 15.90 20.32
C ARG A 112 -22.93 16.32 19.02
N LEU A 113 -23.07 17.59 18.63
CA LEU A 113 -22.40 18.09 17.43
C LEU A 113 -20.88 18.08 17.56
N LYS A 114 -20.34 18.52 18.71
CA LYS A 114 -18.91 18.48 18.99
C LYS A 114 -18.37 17.05 18.94
N GLU A 115 -19.08 16.11 19.54
CA GLU A 115 -18.72 14.69 19.51
C GLU A 115 -18.68 14.17 18.07
N ALA A 116 -19.71 14.42 17.26
CA ALA A 116 -19.75 14.02 15.85
C ALA A 116 -18.59 14.60 15.02
N ILE A 117 -18.28 15.88 15.21
CA ILE A 117 -17.14 16.54 14.52
C ILE A 117 -15.81 15.91 14.95
N CYS A 118 -15.62 15.65 16.25
CA CYS A 118 -14.41 15.01 16.75
C CYS A 118 -14.25 13.58 16.22
N GLU A 119 -15.31 12.79 16.20
CA GLU A 119 -15.32 11.44 15.63
C GLU A 119 -14.98 11.45 14.13
N PHE A 120 -15.59 12.36 13.38
CA PHE A 120 -15.30 12.54 11.95
C PHE A 120 -13.83 12.95 11.71
N TYR A 121 -13.29 13.89 12.50
CA TYR A 121 -11.89 14.28 12.40
C TYR A 121 -10.94 13.10 12.65
N LEU A 122 -11.20 12.30 13.68
CA LEU A 122 -10.43 11.09 13.98
C LEU A 122 -10.52 10.07 12.85
N PHE A 123 -11.70 9.92 12.23
CA PHE A 123 -11.89 9.08 11.05
C PHE A 123 -11.02 9.54 9.88
N VAL A 124 -11.07 10.83 9.52
CA VAL A 124 -10.25 11.40 8.44
C VAL A 124 -8.76 11.24 8.74
N LYS A 125 -8.33 11.41 9.99
CA LYS A 125 -6.94 11.19 10.39
C LYS A 125 -6.49 9.74 10.24
N LYS A 126 -7.33 8.77 10.59
CA LYS A 126 -7.06 7.35 10.31
C LYS A 126 -6.94 7.13 8.79
N LEU A 127 -7.83 7.71 7.98
CA LEU A 127 -7.84 7.56 6.53
C LEU A 127 -6.60 8.18 5.86
N GLN A 128 -6.15 9.34 6.34
CA GLN A 128 -4.89 9.96 5.94
C GLN A 128 -3.70 9.03 6.23
N ALA A 129 -3.61 8.49 7.46
CA ALA A 129 -2.54 7.57 7.83
C ALA A 129 -2.55 6.28 6.99
N PHE A 130 -3.75 5.77 6.64
CA PHE A 130 -3.90 4.63 5.73
C PHE A 130 -3.28 4.93 4.36
N GLN A 131 -3.60 6.07 3.75
CA GLN A 131 -3.05 6.46 2.46
C GLN A 131 -1.53 6.60 2.50
N GLU A 132 -1.00 7.33 3.49
CA GLU A 132 0.44 7.60 3.62
C GLU A 132 1.27 6.33 3.83
N LEU A 133 0.77 5.39 4.65
CA LEU A 133 1.44 4.12 4.89
C LEU A 133 1.46 3.24 3.65
N ASN A 134 0.33 3.10 2.94
CA ASN A 134 0.27 2.31 1.71
C ASN A 134 1.15 2.93 0.61
N PHE A 135 1.08 4.25 0.41
CA PHE A 135 1.94 4.95 -0.54
C PHE A 135 3.43 4.72 -0.25
N THR A 136 3.82 4.84 1.02
CA THR A 136 5.20 4.59 1.44
C THR A 136 5.62 3.14 1.21
N ALA A 137 4.72 2.19 1.45
CA ALA A 137 4.98 0.77 1.25
C ALA A 137 5.16 0.42 -0.24
N PHE A 138 4.27 0.88 -1.12
CA PHE A 138 4.41 0.71 -2.57
C PHE A 138 5.69 1.37 -3.10
N ARG A 139 5.96 2.63 -2.72
CA ARG A 139 7.20 3.30 -3.10
C ARG A 139 8.45 2.52 -2.70
N LYS A 140 8.46 1.95 -1.48
CA LYS A 140 9.61 1.19 -0.97
C LYS A 140 9.75 -0.17 -1.65
N ILE A 141 8.66 -0.84 -1.98
CA ILE A 141 8.72 -2.16 -2.63
C ILE A 141 9.14 -2.04 -4.09
N ASN A 142 8.64 -1.03 -4.81
CA ASN A 142 9.01 -0.76 -6.21
C ASN A 142 10.49 -0.40 -6.29
N LYS A 143 10.96 0.52 -5.42
CA LYS A 143 12.40 0.82 -5.32
C LYS A 143 13.26 -0.40 -5.00
N LYS A 144 12.71 -1.40 -4.29
CA LYS A 144 13.40 -2.65 -4.01
C LYS A 144 13.49 -3.52 -5.26
N HIS A 145 12.39 -3.64 -5.99
CA HIS A 145 12.30 -4.34 -7.27
C HIS A 145 13.31 -3.76 -8.27
N ASP A 146 13.28 -2.44 -8.52
CA ASP A 146 14.16 -1.75 -9.47
C ASP A 146 15.64 -2.01 -9.17
N LYS A 147 16.00 -1.96 -7.88
CA LYS A 147 17.38 -2.21 -7.44
C LYS A 147 17.86 -3.63 -7.74
N ILE A 148 16.96 -4.61 -7.74
CA ILE A 148 17.30 -6.02 -7.98
C ILE A 148 17.31 -6.33 -9.47
N MET A 149 16.42 -5.72 -10.23
CA MET A 149 16.34 -5.92 -11.68
C MET A 149 17.41 -5.15 -12.46
N ASN A 150 18.14 -4.22 -11.81
CA ASN A 150 19.01 -3.23 -12.47
C ASN A 150 18.25 -2.43 -13.55
N SER A 151 16.92 -2.40 -13.50
CA SER A 151 16.09 -1.68 -14.45
C SER A 151 16.01 -0.22 -14.02
N GLN A 152 16.25 0.70 -14.96
CA GLN A 152 16.01 2.13 -14.78
C GLN A 152 14.55 2.52 -15.04
N GLU A 153 13.62 1.57 -15.03
CA GLU A 153 12.22 1.85 -15.33
C GLU A 153 11.50 2.36 -14.08
N GLN A 154 11.56 3.68 -13.89
CA GLN A 154 10.69 4.37 -12.95
C GLN A 154 9.23 4.25 -13.42
N HIS A 155 8.50 3.24 -12.95
CA HIS A 155 7.04 3.26 -13.06
C HIS A 155 6.49 4.41 -12.21
N LYS A 156 6.00 5.45 -12.89
CA LYS A 156 5.26 6.56 -12.27
C LYS A 156 3.92 6.02 -11.76
N PHE A 157 3.82 5.87 -10.44
CA PHE A 157 2.53 5.72 -9.77
C PHE A 157 1.79 7.05 -9.76
N VAL A 158 0.56 7.03 -10.26
CA VAL A 158 -0.42 8.10 -10.07
C VAL A 158 -1.41 7.61 -9.02
N CYS A 159 -1.53 8.38 -7.94
CA CYS A 159 -2.44 8.10 -6.84
C CYS A 159 -3.86 8.55 -7.19
#